data_AF-A0A2N0R973-F1
#
_entry.id   AF-A0A2N0R973-F1
#
_cell.length_a   1.000
_cell.length_b   1.000
_cell.length_c   1.000
_cell.angle_alpha   90.00
_cell.angle_beta   90.00
_cell.angle_gamma   90.00
#
_symmetry.space_group_name_H-M   'P 1'
#
loop_
_entity.id
_entity.type
_entity.pdbx_description
1 polymer ?
#
loop_
_entity_poly.entity_id
_entity_poly.type
_entity_poly.pdbx_seq_one_letter_code
_entity_poly.pdbx_strand_id
1 'polypeptide(L)'
;IIIFYGINFEKTLHIKKAFKQLNGLEFIHILECLIFNSNFIQQIIDLNKPFKLISLFIKDEFRFNSDENRNLQVELMQLLFQKFGEYLENIRFASGIDGVIQYRALEFINNYCKRIKFFDIYTFNIQKAQIVLDSVKIFGQNLNYFSIYVSLSRNETNESIMEMFSRLVHVLPCKLEYLNLHFNYQIRKNVWEEYIMKEQRTEYLAIEGRIETQSKYYYSIDWDKKELFTMTDELKEFESYNIKVKEYNNLYIKAYDKFIDEMY
;
A
#
# COMPACT_ATOMS: atom_id res chain seq x y z
N ILE A 1 -3.68 21.81 -11.20
CA ILE A 1 -3.43 20.40 -10.77
C ILE A 1 -3.64 19.50 -11.98
N ILE A 2 -2.91 18.39 -12.10
CA ILE A 2 -3.18 17.32 -13.07
C ILE A 2 -3.30 15.98 -12.34
N ILE A 3 -4.31 15.20 -12.71
CA ILE A 3 -4.46 13.81 -12.29
C ILE A 3 -4.41 12.92 -13.54
N PHE A 4 -3.50 11.96 -13.53
CA PHE A 4 -3.53 10.83 -14.44
C PHE A 4 -4.17 9.65 -13.72
N TYR A 5 -5.24 9.11 -14.28
CA TYR A 5 -5.95 7.98 -13.68
C TYR A 5 -6.12 6.84 -14.69
N GLY A 6 -5.63 5.65 -14.35
CA GLY A 6 -5.83 4.43 -15.14
C GLY A 6 -5.15 4.45 -16.52
N ILE A 7 -4.14 5.30 -16.72
CA ILE A 7 -3.50 5.47 -18.03
C ILE A 7 -2.41 4.42 -18.24
N ASN A 8 -2.41 3.78 -19.40
CA ASN A 8 -1.27 3.01 -19.87
C ASN A 8 -0.27 3.91 -20.60
N PHE A 9 0.87 4.19 -19.97
CA PHE A 9 1.90 5.04 -20.56
C PHE A 9 2.89 4.30 -21.47
N GLU A 10 2.88 2.97 -21.56
CA GLU A 10 3.76 2.15 -22.41
C GLU A 10 3.85 2.70 -23.84
N LYS A 11 2.71 3.14 -24.40
CA LYS A 11 2.61 3.64 -25.78
C LYS A 11 2.60 5.16 -25.89
N THR A 12 2.83 5.89 -24.80
CA THR A 12 2.67 7.34 -24.80
C THR A 12 3.97 8.08 -25.14
N LEU A 13 4.01 8.71 -26.32
CA LEU A 13 5.24 9.26 -26.91
C LEU A 13 5.45 10.77 -26.71
N HIS A 14 4.43 11.56 -26.36
CA HIS A 14 4.46 13.02 -26.53
C HIS A 14 4.02 13.86 -25.31
N ILE A 15 4.15 13.33 -24.09
CA ILE A 15 3.76 14.03 -22.86
C ILE A 15 4.58 15.29 -22.64
N LYS A 16 5.89 15.26 -22.92
CA LYS A 16 6.77 16.43 -22.77
C LYS A 16 6.27 17.64 -23.55
N LYS A 17 5.69 17.44 -24.75
CA LYS A 17 5.17 18.52 -25.59
C LYS A 17 3.89 19.12 -25.00
N ALA A 18 2.96 18.27 -24.53
CA ALA A 18 1.74 18.72 -23.86
C ALA A 18 2.09 19.53 -22.59
N PHE A 19 3.02 19.04 -21.78
CA PHE A 19 3.41 19.70 -20.52
C PHE A 19 4.08 21.06 -20.73
N LYS A 20 4.81 21.26 -21.83
CA LYS A 20 5.38 22.57 -22.16
C LYS A 20 4.31 23.65 -22.33
N GLN A 21 3.11 23.31 -22.80
CA GLN A 21 2.03 24.27 -23.03
C GLN A 21 1.26 24.65 -21.75
N LEU A 22 1.40 23.87 -20.67
CA LEU A 22 0.68 24.12 -19.41
C LEU A 22 1.34 25.23 -18.58
N ASN A 23 0.62 26.30 -18.29
CA ASN A 23 1.08 27.34 -17.36
C ASN A 23 0.49 27.09 -15.96
N GLY A 24 1.25 27.39 -14.89
CA GLY A 24 0.75 27.27 -13.51
C GLY A 24 0.54 25.83 -13.01
N LEU A 25 1.28 24.84 -13.56
CA LEU A 25 1.20 23.48 -13.06
C LEU A 25 1.93 23.37 -11.71
N GLU A 26 1.16 23.21 -10.63
CA GLU A 26 1.70 23.08 -9.27
C GLU A 26 1.83 21.62 -8.81
N PHE A 27 0.83 20.79 -9.08
CA PHE A 27 0.75 19.42 -8.56
C PHE A 27 0.35 18.41 -9.65
N ILE A 28 0.99 17.24 -9.60
CA ILE A 28 0.67 16.05 -10.39
C ILE A 28 0.33 14.89 -9.45
N HIS A 29 -0.68 14.12 -9.83
CA HIS A 29 -0.99 12.83 -9.24
C HIS A 29 -1.01 11.77 -10.34
N ILE A 30 -0.33 10.65 -10.11
CA ILE A 30 -0.31 9.48 -10.98
C ILE A 30 -1.02 8.37 -10.23
N LEU A 31 -2.19 7.96 -10.70
CA LEU A 31 -3.11 7.08 -10.00
C LEU A 31 -3.46 5.86 -10.87
N GLU A 32 -3.22 4.66 -10.38
CA GLU A 32 -3.52 3.39 -11.08
C GLU A 32 -2.94 3.30 -12.51
N CYS A 33 -1.79 3.94 -12.75
CA CYS A 33 -1.21 4.03 -14.09
C CYS A 33 -0.14 2.95 -14.32
N LEU A 34 -0.05 2.46 -15.56
CA LEU A 34 1.04 1.61 -16.03
C LEU A 34 2.18 2.51 -16.51
N ILE A 35 3.18 2.73 -15.66
CA ILE A 35 4.29 3.66 -15.94
C ILE A 35 5.58 2.95 -16.39
N PHE A 36 5.73 1.66 -16.11
CA PHE A 36 6.89 0.89 -16.55
C PHE A 36 6.85 0.61 -18.05
N ASN A 37 7.98 0.20 -18.64
CA ASN A 37 8.18 0.03 -20.08
C ASN A 37 7.83 1.26 -20.93
N SER A 38 7.88 2.46 -20.32
CA SER A 38 7.53 3.68 -21.02
C SER A 38 8.62 4.74 -20.85
N ASN A 39 8.71 5.63 -21.85
CA ASN A 39 9.52 6.85 -21.74
C ASN A 39 8.85 7.91 -20.85
N PHE A 40 7.75 7.59 -20.16
CA PHE A 40 6.99 8.56 -19.36
C PHE A 40 7.81 9.09 -18.19
N ILE A 41 8.43 8.20 -17.42
CA ILE A 41 9.23 8.58 -16.24
C ILE A 41 10.35 9.54 -16.67
N GLN A 42 11.11 9.18 -17.72
CA GLN A 42 12.13 10.06 -18.27
C GLN A 42 11.55 11.40 -18.77
N GLN A 43 10.43 11.37 -19.48
CA GLN A 43 9.78 12.58 -19.97
C GLN A 43 9.34 13.52 -18.84
N ILE A 44 8.81 12.98 -17.74
CA ILE A 44 8.39 13.74 -16.55
C ILE A 44 9.61 14.29 -15.81
N ILE A 45 10.67 13.49 -15.65
CA ILE A 45 11.93 13.93 -15.05
C ILE A 45 12.56 15.06 -15.86
N ASP A 46 12.51 15.00 -17.18
CA ASP A 46 13.08 16.02 -18.06
C ASP A 46 12.28 17.34 -18.12
N LEU A 47 11.13 17.43 -17.44
CA LEU A 47 10.36 18.66 -17.42
C LEU A 47 11.08 19.70 -16.55
N ASN A 48 11.51 20.79 -17.17
CA ASN A 48 12.03 21.98 -16.51
C ASN A 48 10.86 22.88 -16.03
N LYS A 49 9.96 22.33 -15.22
CA LYS A 49 8.84 23.07 -14.61
C LYS A 49 8.77 22.81 -13.11
N PRO A 50 8.45 23.83 -12.29
CA PRO A 50 8.42 23.71 -10.84
C PRO A 50 7.08 23.12 -10.36
N PHE A 51 6.79 21.88 -10.76
CA PHE A 51 5.65 21.14 -10.22
C PHE A 51 6.12 20.11 -9.20
N LYS A 52 5.18 19.66 -8.38
CA LYS A 52 5.36 18.62 -7.37
C LYS A 52 4.60 17.37 -7.82
N LEU A 53 5.22 16.21 -7.67
CA LEU A 53 4.52 14.93 -7.77
C LEU A 53 4.12 14.51 -6.36
N ILE A 54 2.82 14.47 -6.09
CA ILE A 54 2.28 14.26 -4.75
C ILE A 54 1.86 12.80 -4.54
N SER A 55 1.31 12.17 -5.58
CA SER A 55 0.81 10.79 -5.52
C SER A 55 1.36 9.94 -6.65
N LEU A 56 1.79 8.72 -6.29
CA LEU A 56 2.36 7.74 -7.21
C LEU A 56 1.78 6.35 -6.89
N PHE A 57 0.70 5.99 -7.58
CA PHE A 57 0.10 4.66 -7.50
C PHE A 57 0.42 3.89 -8.77
N ILE A 58 1.28 2.90 -8.62
CA ILE A 58 1.81 2.12 -9.71
C ILE A 58 0.97 0.85 -9.86
N LYS A 59 0.46 0.67 -11.06
CA LYS A 59 -0.14 -0.59 -11.52
C LYS A 59 0.84 -1.26 -12.47
N ASP A 60 0.82 -2.60 -12.52
CA ASP A 60 1.46 -3.35 -13.59
C ASP A 60 0.55 -4.51 -14.03
N GLU A 61 0.66 -4.87 -15.30
CA GLU A 61 -0.05 -5.98 -15.92
C GLU A 61 0.98 -7.03 -16.34
N PHE A 62 1.63 -7.68 -15.36
CA PHE A 62 2.51 -8.86 -15.50
C PHE A 62 3.22 -9.00 -16.85
N ARG A 63 4.19 -8.13 -17.17
CA ARG A 63 4.97 -8.25 -18.42
C ARG A 63 6.43 -7.81 -18.28
N PHE A 64 7.31 -8.72 -17.86
CA PHE A 64 8.75 -8.60 -18.15
C PHE A 64 9.41 -9.96 -18.37
N ASN A 65 9.94 -10.19 -19.57
CA ASN A 65 10.63 -11.43 -19.95
C ASN A 65 12.16 -11.25 -20.10
N SER A 66 12.79 -10.19 -19.57
CA SER A 66 14.26 -10.04 -19.55
C SER A 66 14.81 -9.23 -18.37
N ASP A 67 16.03 -9.53 -17.93
CA ASP A 67 16.73 -8.86 -16.82
C ASP A 67 17.13 -7.41 -17.12
N GLU A 68 17.52 -7.11 -18.36
CA GLU A 68 17.93 -5.75 -18.76
C GLU A 68 16.81 -4.72 -18.58
N ASN A 69 15.57 -5.12 -18.91
CA ASN A 69 14.41 -4.25 -18.73
C ASN A 69 14.17 -3.95 -17.24
N ARG A 70 14.42 -4.90 -16.33
CA ARG A 70 14.27 -4.67 -14.88
C ARG A 70 15.26 -3.62 -14.37
N ASN A 71 16.53 -3.75 -14.74
CA ASN A 71 17.57 -2.82 -14.26
C ASN A 71 17.28 -1.38 -14.70
N LEU A 72 16.90 -1.19 -15.97
CA LEU A 72 16.51 0.13 -16.48
C LEU A 72 15.30 0.71 -15.72
N GLN A 73 14.29 -0.12 -15.40
CA GLN A 73 13.15 0.34 -14.60
C GLN A 73 13.58 0.76 -13.18
N VAL A 74 14.47 0.00 -12.54
CA VAL A 74 14.99 0.34 -11.20
C VAL A 74 15.75 1.68 -11.24
N GLU A 75 16.59 1.90 -12.25
CA GLU A 75 17.32 3.17 -12.43
C GLU A 75 16.36 4.36 -12.64
N LEU A 76 15.36 4.19 -13.51
CA LEU A 76 14.35 5.22 -13.75
C LEU A 76 13.54 5.54 -12.50
N MET A 77 13.17 4.52 -11.71
CA MET A 77 12.51 4.72 -10.43
C MET A 77 13.40 5.47 -9.44
N GLN A 78 14.68 5.12 -9.35
CA GLN A 78 15.62 5.83 -8.49
C GLN A 78 15.67 7.32 -8.83
N LEU A 79 15.78 7.67 -10.11
CA LEU A 79 15.78 9.06 -10.58
C LEU A 79 14.45 9.77 -10.27
N LEU A 80 13.31 9.07 -10.43
CA LEU A 80 11.99 9.61 -10.09
C LEU A 80 11.91 9.96 -8.60
N PHE A 81 12.31 9.05 -7.71
CA PHE A 81 12.29 9.28 -6.27
C PHE A 81 13.33 10.31 -5.83
N GLN A 82 14.51 10.36 -6.44
CA GLN A 82 15.48 11.42 -6.19
C GLN A 82 14.92 12.81 -6.51
N LYS A 83 14.20 12.92 -7.63
CA LYS A 83 13.67 14.21 -8.09
C LYS A 83 12.42 14.64 -7.32
N PHE A 84 11.54 13.70 -6.99
CA PHE A 84 10.21 14.03 -6.47
C PHE A 84 9.93 13.54 -5.05
N GLY A 85 10.82 12.73 -4.46
CA GLY A 85 10.59 12.07 -3.18
C GLY A 85 10.27 13.03 -2.03
N GLU A 86 10.86 14.23 -2.01
CA GLU A 86 10.58 15.21 -0.97
C GLU A 86 9.13 15.73 -0.96
N TYR A 87 8.42 15.58 -2.09
CA TYR A 87 7.04 16.01 -2.29
C TYR A 87 6.03 14.86 -2.22
N LEU A 88 6.47 13.61 -2.37
CA LEU A 88 5.59 12.46 -2.35
C LEU A 88 4.94 12.31 -0.97
N GLU A 89 3.62 12.22 -0.98
CA GLU A 89 2.80 11.98 0.21
C GLU A 89 2.03 10.65 0.10
N ASN A 90 1.75 10.18 -1.11
CA ASN A 90 0.89 9.01 -1.32
C ASN A 90 1.55 8.03 -2.28
N ILE A 91 1.79 6.80 -1.83
CA ILE A 91 2.43 5.77 -2.63
C ILE A 91 1.62 4.49 -2.56
N ARG A 92 1.39 3.87 -3.72
CA ARG A 92 0.77 2.56 -3.83
C ARG A 92 1.51 1.67 -4.79
N PHE A 93 1.70 0.42 -4.39
CA PHE A 93 2.12 -0.66 -5.27
C PHE A 93 1.00 -1.70 -5.35
N ALA A 94 0.31 -1.73 -6.49
CA ALA A 94 -0.73 -2.73 -6.74
C ALA A 94 -0.15 -4.16 -6.81
N SER A 95 -1.03 -5.16 -6.81
CA SER A 95 -0.64 -6.54 -7.11
C SER A 95 -0.03 -6.65 -8.51
N GLY A 96 0.96 -7.52 -8.68
CA GLY A 96 1.54 -7.86 -9.98
C GLY A 96 2.77 -7.05 -10.39
N ILE A 97 3.22 -6.11 -9.55
CA ILE A 97 4.52 -5.46 -9.70
C ILE A 97 5.63 -6.50 -9.53
N ASP A 98 6.65 -6.45 -10.39
CA ASP A 98 7.85 -7.29 -10.24
C ASP A 98 8.48 -7.06 -8.85
N GLY A 99 8.68 -8.15 -8.10
CA GLY A 99 9.17 -8.06 -6.73
C GLY A 99 10.55 -7.40 -6.63
N VAL A 100 11.45 -7.61 -7.59
CA VAL A 100 12.78 -6.96 -7.57
C VAL A 100 12.61 -5.44 -7.65
N ILE A 101 11.79 -4.97 -8.59
CA ILE A 101 11.50 -3.55 -8.76
C ILE A 101 10.83 -2.98 -7.51
N GLN A 102 9.78 -3.65 -7.01
CA GLN A 102 8.99 -3.20 -5.86
C GLN A 102 9.85 -3.02 -4.60
N TYR A 103 10.66 -4.01 -4.24
CA TYR A 103 11.43 -3.95 -3.00
C TYR A 103 12.66 -3.04 -3.12
N ARG A 104 13.23 -2.86 -4.33
CA ARG A 104 14.22 -1.80 -4.59
C ARG A 104 13.60 -0.41 -4.48
N ALA A 105 12.34 -0.25 -4.88
CA ALA A 105 11.62 1.01 -4.70
C ALA A 105 11.53 1.43 -3.23
N LEU A 106 11.34 0.47 -2.31
CA LEU A 106 11.30 0.76 -0.87
C LEU A 106 12.60 1.39 -0.38
N GLU A 107 13.77 0.97 -0.88
CA GLU A 107 15.06 1.60 -0.55
C GLU A 107 15.07 3.08 -0.95
N PHE A 108 14.51 3.41 -2.12
CA PHE A 108 14.42 4.80 -2.58
C PHE A 108 13.40 5.60 -1.76
N ILE A 109 12.26 5.00 -1.41
CA ILE A 109 11.27 5.62 -0.53
C ILE A 109 11.90 5.98 0.80
N ASN A 110 12.61 5.04 1.42
CA ASN A 110 13.27 5.23 2.72
C ASN A 110 14.31 6.35 2.69
N ASN A 111 14.98 6.56 1.55
CA ASN A 111 16.02 7.57 1.40
C ASN A 111 15.49 8.96 1.04
N TYR A 112 14.43 9.04 0.22
CA TYR A 112 14.00 10.29 -0.40
C TYR A 112 12.64 10.79 0.09
N CYS A 113 11.76 9.92 0.59
CA CYS A 113 10.40 10.28 0.95
C CYS A 113 10.26 10.52 2.45
N LYS A 114 9.89 11.75 2.85
CA LYS A 114 9.79 12.15 4.26
C LYS A 114 8.36 12.44 4.73
N ARG A 115 7.39 12.51 3.81
CA ARG A 115 6.04 13.02 4.06
C ARG A 115 4.94 12.00 3.70
N ILE A 116 5.27 10.71 3.71
CA ILE A 116 4.31 9.66 3.36
C ILE A 116 3.17 9.65 4.37
N LYS A 117 1.96 9.93 3.87
CA LYS A 117 0.68 9.92 4.59
C LYS A 117 -0.17 8.71 4.21
N PHE A 118 -0.10 8.28 2.95
CA PHE A 118 -0.80 7.12 2.44
C PHE A 118 0.19 6.12 1.87
N PHE A 119 0.13 4.89 2.38
CA PHE A 119 0.95 3.80 1.87
C PHE A 119 0.12 2.52 1.72
N ASP A 120 0.01 2.01 0.49
CA ASP A 120 -0.69 0.77 0.16
C ASP A 120 0.24 -0.16 -0.63
N ILE A 121 0.36 -1.41 -0.18
CA ILE A 121 1.28 -2.35 -0.80
C ILE A 121 0.78 -3.79 -0.77
N TYR A 122 0.87 -4.43 -1.93
CA TYR A 122 0.75 -5.88 -2.06
C TYR A 122 2.13 -6.53 -1.85
N THR A 123 2.22 -7.54 -1.00
CA THR A 123 3.43 -8.33 -0.75
C THR A 123 3.14 -9.83 -0.80
N PHE A 124 4.19 -10.61 -1.07
CA PHE A 124 4.14 -12.06 -1.11
C PHE A 124 5.19 -12.62 -0.16
N ASN A 125 4.83 -13.61 0.66
CA ASN A 125 5.64 -14.20 1.74
C ASN A 125 5.99 -13.27 2.92
N ILE A 126 6.48 -13.89 3.99
CA ILE A 126 6.77 -13.22 5.26
C ILE A 126 8.00 -12.31 5.17
N GLN A 127 9.07 -12.75 4.52
CA GLN A 127 10.32 -11.99 4.41
C GLN A 127 10.08 -10.64 3.71
N LYS A 128 9.26 -10.62 2.66
CA LYS A 128 8.93 -9.39 1.96
C LYS A 128 8.02 -8.49 2.77
N ALA A 129 7.04 -9.05 3.48
CA ALA A 129 6.24 -8.28 4.43
C ALA A 129 7.14 -7.62 5.49
N GLN A 130 8.14 -8.34 6.01
CA GLN A 130 9.10 -7.78 6.97
C GLN A 130 9.89 -6.57 6.42
N ILE A 131 10.33 -6.61 5.15
CA ILE A 131 11.01 -5.47 4.49
C ILE A 131 10.07 -4.25 4.41
N VAL A 132 8.80 -4.49 4.08
CA VAL A 132 7.77 -3.44 4.06
C VAL A 132 7.63 -2.81 5.44
N LEU A 133 7.53 -3.63 6.49
CA LEU A 133 7.39 -3.17 7.87
C LEU A 133 8.61 -2.37 8.35
N ASP A 134 9.82 -2.78 7.97
CA ASP A 134 11.04 -2.02 8.26
C ASP A 134 11.03 -0.64 7.59
N SER A 135 10.46 -0.54 6.39
CA SER A 135 10.28 0.72 5.69
C SER A 135 9.23 1.61 6.35
N VAL A 136 8.09 1.03 6.77
CA VAL A 136 7.05 1.74 7.53
C VAL A 136 7.60 2.32 8.83
N LYS A 137 8.52 1.62 9.51
CA LYS A 137 9.20 2.15 10.70
C LYS A 137 10.00 3.43 10.41
N ILE A 138 10.52 3.59 9.18
CA ILE A 138 11.33 4.75 8.78
C ILE A 138 10.44 5.96 8.46
N PHE A 139 9.43 5.80 7.60
CA PHE A 139 8.59 6.92 7.14
C PHE A 139 7.27 7.07 7.91
N GLY A 140 6.98 6.17 8.85
CA GLY A 140 5.67 6.03 9.50
C GLY A 140 5.22 7.23 10.34
N GLN A 141 6.13 8.15 10.72
CA GLN A 141 5.78 9.28 11.57
C GLN A 141 4.64 10.16 11.02
N ASN A 142 4.52 10.26 9.68
CA ASN A 142 3.50 11.07 9.01
C ASN A 142 2.35 10.22 8.43
N LEU A 143 2.37 8.90 8.64
CA LEU A 143 1.44 7.98 8.01
C LEU A 143 0.06 8.09 8.68
N ASN A 144 -0.97 8.34 7.89
CA ASN A 144 -2.38 8.37 8.31
C ASN A 144 -3.14 7.15 7.82
N TYR A 145 -2.78 6.65 6.63
CA TYR A 145 -3.36 5.48 6.01
C TYR A 145 -2.28 4.44 5.73
N PHE A 146 -2.46 3.24 6.28
CA PHE A 146 -1.65 2.08 5.93
C PHE A 146 -2.52 0.93 5.44
N SER A 147 -2.18 0.40 4.27
CA SER A 147 -2.77 -0.80 3.72
C SER A 147 -1.69 -1.80 3.34
N ILE A 148 -1.87 -3.04 3.76
CA ILE A 148 -1.00 -4.14 3.35
C ILE A 148 -1.83 -5.37 3.01
N TYR A 149 -1.59 -5.90 1.82
CA TYR A 149 -2.08 -7.20 1.40
C TYR A 149 -0.91 -8.18 1.46
N VAL A 150 -1.04 -9.24 2.25
CA VAL A 150 -0.01 -10.27 2.37
C VAL A 150 -0.52 -11.61 1.81
N SER A 151 0.06 -12.03 0.68
CA SER A 151 -0.15 -13.36 0.10
C SER A 151 0.91 -14.34 0.58
N LEU A 152 0.57 -15.16 1.57
CA LEU A 152 1.44 -16.21 2.10
C LEU A 152 1.29 -17.52 1.33
N SER A 153 2.39 -18.25 1.18
CA SER A 153 2.41 -19.61 0.64
C SER A 153 2.03 -20.62 1.71
N ARG A 154 1.53 -21.80 1.30
CA ARG A 154 1.05 -22.84 2.24
C ARG A 154 2.12 -23.45 3.14
N ASN A 155 3.41 -23.23 2.83
CA ASN A 155 4.55 -23.73 3.59
C ASN A 155 5.00 -22.78 4.71
N GLU A 156 4.41 -21.60 4.84
CA GLU A 156 4.71 -20.69 5.95
C GLU A 156 4.21 -21.28 7.28
N THR A 157 5.04 -21.18 8.32
CA THR A 157 4.69 -21.74 9.63
C THR A 157 3.84 -20.75 10.44
N ASN A 158 2.98 -21.26 11.32
CA ASN A 158 2.21 -20.41 12.24
C ASN A 158 3.11 -19.49 13.08
N GLU A 159 4.29 -19.96 13.48
CA GLU A 159 5.24 -19.16 14.27
C GLU A 159 5.75 -17.96 13.48
N SER A 160 6.19 -18.17 12.24
CA SER A 160 6.68 -17.09 11.37
C SER A 160 5.58 -16.07 11.08
N ILE A 161 4.35 -16.53 10.90
CA ILE A 161 3.18 -15.67 10.66
C ILE A 161 2.93 -14.78 11.88
N MET A 162 2.93 -15.38 13.08
CA MET A 162 2.76 -14.65 14.34
C MET A 162 3.90 -13.65 14.59
N GLU A 163 5.14 -13.98 14.23
CA GLU A 163 6.28 -13.07 14.31
C GLU A 163 6.10 -11.85 13.39
N MET A 164 5.66 -12.07 12.14
CA MET A 164 5.35 -11.00 11.20
C MET A 164 4.24 -10.08 11.73
N PHE A 165 3.18 -10.65 12.31
CA PHE A 165 2.09 -9.89 12.92
C PHE A 165 2.55 -9.07 14.12
N SER A 166 3.35 -9.67 14.99
CA SER A 166 3.97 -8.95 16.10
C SER A 166 4.76 -7.76 15.57
N ARG A 167 5.63 -7.97 14.58
CA ARG A 167 6.37 -6.86 13.94
C ARG A 167 5.46 -5.80 13.35
N LEU A 168 4.39 -6.19 12.65
CA LEU A 168 3.42 -5.26 12.06
C LEU A 168 2.93 -4.29 13.13
N VAL A 169 2.39 -4.80 14.22
CA VAL A 169 1.90 -3.97 15.32
C VAL A 169 2.95 -3.02 15.84
N HIS A 170 4.18 -3.51 16.07
CA HIS A 170 5.23 -2.73 16.70
C HIS A 170 5.75 -1.59 15.82
N VAL A 171 5.68 -1.73 14.48
CA VAL A 171 6.13 -0.68 13.56
C VAL A 171 5.04 0.33 13.20
N LEU A 172 3.77 0.00 13.43
CA LEU A 172 2.69 0.93 13.14
C LEU A 172 2.80 2.17 14.03
N PRO A 173 2.52 3.37 13.48
CA PRO A 173 2.44 4.59 14.27
C PRO A 173 1.43 4.45 15.42
N CYS A 174 1.53 5.31 16.44
CA CYS A 174 0.66 5.23 17.61
C CYS A 174 -0.82 5.40 17.26
N LYS A 175 -1.15 6.15 16.21
CA LYS A 175 -2.53 6.33 15.75
C LYS A 175 -2.58 6.59 14.25
N LEU A 176 -3.15 5.65 13.52
CA LEU A 176 -3.54 5.81 12.12
C LEU A 176 -4.99 6.29 12.05
N GLU A 177 -5.32 7.07 11.02
CA GLU A 177 -6.74 7.29 10.70
C GLU A 177 -7.33 6.00 10.13
N TYR A 178 -6.59 5.32 9.26
CA TYR A 178 -7.04 4.14 8.55
C TYR A 178 -5.99 3.03 8.57
N LEU A 179 -6.42 1.83 8.96
CA LEU A 179 -5.63 0.61 8.86
C LEU A 179 -6.41 -0.44 8.09
N ASN A 180 -5.88 -0.86 6.95
CA ASN A 180 -6.49 -1.85 6.09
C ASN A 180 -5.57 -3.07 5.94
N LEU A 181 -6.03 -4.24 6.37
CA LEU A 181 -5.19 -5.42 6.43
C LEU A 181 -5.83 -6.58 5.68
N HIS A 182 -5.10 -7.17 4.75
CA HIS A 182 -5.49 -8.42 4.10
C HIS A 182 -4.46 -9.51 4.31
N PHE A 183 -4.92 -10.70 4.72
CA PHE A 183 -4.07 -11.88 4.78
C PHE A 183 -4.83 -13.11 4.29
N ASN A 184 -4.21 -13.92 3.43
CA ASN A 184 -4.80 -15.17 2.98
C ASN A 184 -4.67 -16.34 3.99
N TYR A 185 -4.23 -16.07 5.22
CA TYR A 185 -3.98 -17.05 6.29
C TYR A 185 -4.74 -16.73 7.57
N GLN A 186 -4.78 -17.69 8.50
CA GLN A 186 -5.38 -17.56 9.83
C GLN A 186 -4.73 -16.43 10.64
N ILE A 187 -5.56 -15.63 11.29
CA ILE A 187 -5.11 -14.68 12.31
C ILE A 187 -5.89 -14.93 13.60
N ARG A 188 -5.15 -15.11 14.69
CA ARG A 188 -5.75 -15.39 15.99
C ARG A 188 -6.24 -14.10 16.63
N LYS A 189 -7.43 -14.18 17.26
CA LYS A 189 -8.11 -13.06 17.92
C LYS A 189 -7.22 -12.30 18.91
N ASN A 190 -6.47 -13.03 19.73
CA ASN A 190 -5.61 -12.46 20.77
C ASN A 190 -4.52 -11.51 20.22
N VAL A 191 -4.04 -11.73 18.98
CA VAL A 191 -3.09 -10.84 18.32
C VAL A 191 -3.71 -9.46 18.12
N TRP A 192 -4.98 -9.39 17.75
CA TRP A 192 -5.65 -8.13 17.51
C TRP A 192 -6.00 -7.40 18.81
N GLU A 193 -6.50 -8.16 19.79
CA GLU A 193 -6.90 -7.65 21.10
C GLU A 193 -5.74 -6.95 21.82
N GLU A 194 -4.58 -7.60 21.90
CA GLU A 194 -3.46 -7.08 22.67
C GLU A 194 -2.89 -5.79 22.09
N TYR A 195 -3.02 -5.60 20.78
CA TYR A 195 -2.11 -4.75 20.03
C TYR A 195 -2.77 -3.70 19.14
N ILE A 196 -3.93 -4.01 18.55
CA ILE A 196 -4.72 -3.01 17.80
C ILE A 196 -5.71 -2.34 18.74
N MET A 197 -6.42 -3.15 19.54
CA MET A 197 -7.50 -2.67 20.40
C MET A 197 -6.99 -1.92 21.63
N LYS A 198 -6.16 -2.56 22.47
CA LYS A 198 -5.66 -1.94 23.72
C LYS A 198 -4.86 -0.66 23.47
N GLU A 199 -4.09 -0.65 22.38
CA GLU A 199 -3.24 0.49 22.00
C GLU A 199 -3.99 1.53 21.14
N GLN A 200 -5.26 1.28 20.78
CA GLN A 200 -6.10 2.15 19.94
C GLN A 200 -5.38 2.63 18.67
N ARG A 201 -4.73 1.69 17.97
CA ARG A 201 -3.81 1.99 16.86
C ARG A 201 -4.46 2.66 15.65
N THR A 202 -5.79 2.61 15.53
CA THR A 202 -6.50 3.18 14.39
C THR A 202 -7.89 3.68 14.72
N GLU A 203 -8.37 4.71 14.01
CA GLU A 203 -9.78 5.11 14.06
C GLU A 203 -10.66 4.19 13.22
N TYR A 204 -10.26 3.90 11.98
CA TYR A 204 -10.99 3.03 11.06
C TYR A 204 -10.19 1.79 10.70
N LEU A 205 -10.77 0.63 10.99
CA LEU A 205 -10.13 -0.66 10.76
C LEU A 205 -10.90 -1.47 9.73
N ALA A 206 -10.20 -2.09 8.80
CA ALA A 206 -10.73 -3.22 8.06
C ALA A 206 -9.71 -4.35 8.02
N ILE A 207 -10.21 -5.56 8.23
CA ILE A 207 -9.43 -6.79 8.20
C ILE A 207 -10.19 -7.79 7.36
N GLU A 208 -9.55 -8.26 6.29
CA GLU A 208 -10.01 -9.38 5.48
C GLU A 208 -8.99 -10.51 5.58
N GLY A 209 -9.45 -11.72 5.88
CA GLY A 209 -8.57 -12.88 5.82
C GLY A 209 -9.25 -14.18 6.11
N ARG A 210 -8.49 -15.20 6.49
CA ARG A 210 -9.07 -16.40 7.09
C ARG A 210 -9.09 -16.19 8.60
N ILE A 211 -10.25 -16.30 9.21
CA ILE A 211 -10.38 -16.21 10.67
C ILE A 211 -10.88 -17.56 11.15
N GLU A 212 -10.27 -18.08 12.21
CA GLU A 212 -10.71 -19.33 12.83
C GLU A 212 -12.15 -19.19 13.27
N THR A 213 -13.02 -20.05 12.75
CA THR A 213 -14.36 -20.18 13.31
C THR A 213 -14.66 -21.61 13.64
N GLN A 214 -15.33 -21.80 14.77
CA GLN A 214 -15.83 -23.09 15.18
C GLN A 214 -16.89 -23.54 14.17
N SER A 215 -16.69 -24.68 13.51
CA SER A 215 -17.68 -25.19 12.55
C SER A 215 -19.01 -25.45 13.27
N LYS A 216 -20.10 -24.98 12.67
CA LYS A 216 -21.46 -25.22 13.18
C LYS A 216 -21.92 -26.68 13.03
N TYR A 217 -21.25 -27.47 12.19
CA TYR A 217 -21.72 -28.79 11.76
C TYR A 217 -20.77 -29.94 12.12
N TYR A 218 -19.50 -29.66 12.42
CA TYR A 218 -18.50 -30.67 12.78
C TYR A 218 -17.64 -30.19 13.95
N TYR A 219 -17.10 -31.11 14.75
CA TYR A 219 -16.01 -30.83 15.70
C TYR A 219 -14.68 -30.58 14.98
N SER A 220 -14.70 -29.76 13.92
CA SER A 220 -13.54 -29.39 13.11
C SER A 220 -13.49 -27.88 12.94
N ILE A 221 -12.29 -27.33 12.74
CA ILE A 221 -12.11 -25.92 12.42
C ILE A 221 -12.35 -25.73 10.92
N ASP A 222 -13.20 -24.76 10.55
CA ASP A 222 -13.42 -24.38 9.15
C ASP A 222 -12.80 -22.99 8.86
N TRP A 223 -12.34 -22.81 7.62
CA TRP A 223 -11.47 -21.71 7.21
C TRP A 223 -12.07 -20.92 6.05
N ASP A 224 -13.18 -20.25 6.29
CA ASP A 224 -13.77 -19.36 5.29
C ASP A 224 -13.01 -18.03 5.19
N LYS A 225 -13.00 -17.45 3.99
CA LYS A 225 -12.66 -16.05 3.81
C LYS A 225 -13.70 -15.23 4.61
N LYS A 226 -13.24 -14.48 5.61
CA LYS A 226 -14.09 -13.67 6.47
C LYS A 226 -13.52 -12.27 6.59
N GLU A 227 -14.43 -11.31 6.68
CA GLU A 227 -14.12 -9.95 7.03
C GLU A 227 -14.53 -9.72 8.49
N LEU A 228 -13.69 -9.01 9.23
CA LEU A 228 -13.98 -8.65 10.63
C LEU A 228 -15.35 -7.95 10.76
N PHE A 229 -15.74 -7.15 9.77
CA PHE A 229 -17.03 -6.46 9.73
C PHE A 229 -18.24 -7.41 9.84
N THR A 230 -18.12 -8.65 9.33
CA THR A 230 -19.21 -9.64 9.36
C THR A 230 -19.25 -10.46 10.64
N MET A 231 -18.26 -10.31 11.52
CA MET A 231 -18.12 -11.06 12.76
C MET A 231 -18.72 -10.27 13.92
N THR A 232 -20.00 -10.50 14.22
CA THR A 232 -20.80 -9.61 15.09
C THR A 232 -20.26 -9.44 16.51
N ASP A 233 -19.67 -10.48 17.11
CA ASP A 233 -19.17 -10.41 18.48
C ASP A 233 -17.84 -9.67 18.54
N GLU A 234 -16.90 -10.00 17.63
CA GLU A 234 -15.63 -9.31 17.48
C GLU A 234 -15.83 -7.84 17.08
N LEU A 235 -16.75 -7.56 16.15
CA LEU A 235 -17.11 -6.19 15.75
C LEU A 235 -17.47 -5.33 16.96
N LYS A 236 -18.39 -5.81 17.80
CA LYS A 236 -18.82 -5.10 19.02
C LYS A 236 -17.65 -4.89 19.98
N GLU A 237 -16.75 -5.86 20.05
CA GLU A 237 -15.56 -5.75 20.87
C GLU A 237 -14.67 -4.61 20.37
N PHE A 238 -14.33 -4.54 19.08
CA PHE A 238 -13.57 -3.41 18.52
C PHE A 238 -14.28 -2.06 18.73
N GLU A 239 -15.60 -2.01 18.55
CA GLU A 239 -16.38 -0.79 18.77
C GLU A 239 -16.33 -0.32 20.23
N SER A 240 -16.24 -1.25 21.20
CA SER A 240 -16.06 -0.91 22.62
C SER A 240 -14.71 -0.23 22.92
N TYR A 241 -13.71 -0.39 22.05
CA TYR A 241 -12.42 0.31 22.09
C TYR A 241 -12.43 1.61 21.25
N ASN A 242 -13.59 2.07 20.79
CA ASN A 242 -13.77 3.21 19.87
C ASN A 242 -13.12 3.03 18.50
N ILE A 243 -12.92 1.79 18.04
CA ILE A 243 -12.41 1.48 16.70
C ILE A 243 -13.59 1.24 15.77
N LYS A 244 -13.69 2.01 14.69
CA LYS A 244 -14.77 1.91 13.70
C LYS A 244 -14.41 0.87 12.64
N VAL A 245 -14.88 -0.35 12.82
CA VAL A 245 -14.68 -1.41 11.82
C VAL A 245 -15.52 -1.13 10.57
N LYS A 246 -14.95 -1.36 9.39
CA LYS A 246 -15.60 -1.21 8.08
C LYS A 246 -15.39 -2.48 7.23
N GLU A 247 -16.28 -2.71 6.28
CA GLU A 247 -16.07 -3.71 5.22
C GLU A 247 -14.76 -3.39 4.48
N TYR A 248 -14.00 -4.42 4.12
CA TYR A 248 -12.66 -4.27 3.56
C TYR A 248 -12.67 -3.48 2.26
N ASN A 249 -13.51 -3.90 1.31
CA ASN A 249 -13.63 -3.22 0.01
C ASN A 249 -14.17 -1.79 0.18
N ASN A 250 -15.07 -1.54 1.13
CA ASN A 250 -15.60 -0.20 1.36
C ASN A 250 -14.56 0.71 2.02
N LEU A 251 -13.73 0.22 2.95
CA LEU A 251 -12.68 1.03 3.55
C LEU A 251 -11.63 1.39 2.51
N TYR A 252 -11.27 0.41 1.69
CA TYR A 252 -10.34 0.58 0.59
C TYR A 252 -10.79 1.69 -0.38
N ILE A 253 -12.03 1.60 -0.84
CA ILE A 253 -12.63 2.59 -1.73
C ILE A 253 -12.77 3.93 -1.02
N LYS A 254 -13.25 3.98 0.23
CA LYS A 254 -13.42 5.23 0.97
C LYS A 254 -12.10 5.94 1.25
N ALA A 255 -11.03 5.22 1.55
CA ALA A 255 -9.73 5.85 1.72
C ALA A 255 -9.20 6.41 0.40
N TYR A 256 -9.49 5.73 -0.71
CA TYR A 256 -9.19 6.23 -2.04
C TYR A 256 -10.02 7.47 -2.39
N ASP A 257 -11.34 7.43 -2.15
CA ASP A 257 -12.27 8.53 -2.42
C ASP A 257 -11.97 9.72 -1.50
N LYS A 258 -11.74 9.50 -0.20
CA LYS A 258 -11.32 10.55 0.74
C LYS A 258 -9.99 11.15 0.34
N PHE A 259 -9.05 10.34 -0.15
CA PHE A 259 -7.81 10.85 -0.73
C PHE A 259 -8.08 11.77 -1.93
N ILE A 260 -9.01 11.42 -2.82
CA ILE A 260 -9.41 12.27 -3.95
C ILE A 260 -10.13 13.54 -3.48
N ASP A 261 -11.01 13.43 -2.48
CA ASP A 261 -11.78 14.55 -1.93
C ASP A 261 -10.88 15.53 -1.16
N GLU A 262 -9.87 15.05 -0.42
CA GLU A 262 -8.89 15.89 0.28
C GLU A 262 -7.92 16.63 -0.65
N MET A 263 -7.88 16.27 -1.93
CA MET A 263 -7.04 16.95 -2.93
C MET A 263 -7.65 18.27 -3.45
N TYR A 264 -8.91 18.59 -3.12
CA TYR A 264 -9.67 19.74 -3.66
C TYR A 264 -10.57 20.42 -2.62
#